data_AF-A0A0G4GUS6-F1
#
_entry.id   AF-A0A0G4GUS6-F1
#
_cell.length_a   1.000
_cell.length_b   1.000
_cell.length_c   1.000
_cell.angle_alpha   90.00
_cell.angle_beta   90.00
_cell.angle_gamma   90.00
#
_symmetry.space_group_name_H-M   'P 1'
#
loop_
_entity.id
_entity.type
_entity.pdbx_description
1 polymer ?
#
loop_
_entity_poly.entity_id
_entity_poly.type
_entity_poly.pdbx_seq_one_letter_code
_entity_poly.pdbx_strand_id
1 'polypeptide(L)'
;MNVSLRTPAAYATLSTEPQPYIPLPALPPNHALTQSRQQQDIDHKAKREAALPHVDRQRHRVLSRSAEYKTSGWLTALPLRDNNTDLDAAEFRDALNMRYGRHPPGLAARCDHCNQPLTVDHALCCKRYGLVIRRHDELRDTFAELIGMA
;
A
#
# COMPACT_ATOMS: atom_id res chain seq x y z
N MET A 1 9.90 37.00 22.12
CA MET A 1 9.10 37.98 21.35
C MET A 1 9.52 37.92 19.88
N ASN A 2 8.77 37.24 19.03
CA ASN A 2 8.05 37.82 17.88
C ASN A 2 7.40 36.67 17.10
N VAL A 3 6.07 36.71 16.99
CA VAL A 3 5.22 35.69 16.39
C VAL A 3 5.00 36.09 14.94
N SER A 4 5.59 35.35 13.99
CA SER A 4 5.37 35.59 12.56
C SER A 4 4.06 34.92 12.13
N LEU A 5 3.05 35.74 11.90
CA LEU A 5 1.70 35.36 11.53
C LEU A 5 1.65 34.72 10.12
N ARG A 6 0.86 33.66 10.04
CA ARG A 6 0.47 32.92 8.84
C ARG A 6 -0.30 33.84 7.88
N THR A 7 0.08 33.87 6.61
CA THR A 7 -0.82 34.30 5.53
C THR A 7 -1.84 33.20 5.23
N PRO A 8 -3.15 33.47 5.18
CA PRO A 8 -4.13 32.47 4.82
C PRO A 8 -4.16 32.28 3.28
N ALA A 9 -4.11 31.02 2.86
CA ALA A 9 -4.31 30.63 1.47
C ALA A 9 -5.72 31.02 1.02
N ALA A 10 -5.81 31.62 -0.17
CA ALA A 10 -7.07 31.85 -0.86
C ALA A 10 -7.74 30.51 -1.16
N TYR A 11 -8.74 30.14 -0.38
CA TYR A 11 -9.67 29.06 -0.70
C TYR A 11 -10.65 29.60 -1.75
N ALA A 12 -10.53 29.09 -2.97
CA ALA A 12 -11.53 29.27 -4.00
C ALA A 12 -12.87 28.72 -3.48
N THR A 13 -13.91 29.55 -3.53
CA THR A 13 -15.29 29.20 -3.26
C THR A 13 -15.79 28.22 -4.34
N LEU A 14 -15.64 26.93 -4.11
CA LEU A 14 -16.35 25.91 -4.87
C LEU A 14 -17.80 25.90 -4.39
N SER A 15 -18.72 26.15 -5.31
CA SER A 15 -20.16 26.11 -5.11
C SER A 15 -20.58 24.86 -4.33
N THR A 16 -21.17 25.06 -3.15
CA THR A 16 -21.79 24.01 -2.35
C THR A 16 -23.17 23.69 -2.90
N GLU A 17 -23.24 23.07 -4.09
CA GLU A 17 -24.41 22.27 -4.43
C GLU A 17 -24.25 20.89 -3.76
N PRO A 18 -25.21 20.44 -2.94
CA PRO A 18 -25.18 19.09 -2.39
C PRO A 18 -25.28 18.11 -3.56
N GLN A 19 -24.19 17.40 -3.84
CA GLN A 19 -24.19 16.32 -4.81
C GLN A 19 -25.30 15.32 -4.42
N PRO A 20 -26.17 14.91 -5.37
CA PRO A 20 -27.24 13.97 -5.07
C PRO A 20 -26.65 12.69 -4.47
N TYR A 21 -27.18 12.27 -3.33
CA TYR A 21 -26.83 10.99 -2.74
C TYR A 21 -27.28 9.88 -3.70
N ILE A 22 -26.31 9.28 -4.39
CA ILE A 22 -26.51 8.06 -5.16
C ILE A 22 -26.38 6.91 -4.17
N PRO A 23 -27.45 6.13 -3.89
CA PRO A 23 -27.33 4.96 -3.03
C PRO A 23 -26.29 4.01 -3.64
N LEU A 24 -25.22 3.75 -2.90
CA LEU A 24 -24.27 2.72 -3.31
C LEU A 24 -25.02 1.38 -3.37
N PRO A 25 -24.79 0.56 -4.41
CA PRO A 25 -25.40 -0.77 -4.47
C PRO A 25 -25.02 -1.54 -3.20
N ALA A 26 -25.98 -2.32 -2.67
CA ALA A 26 -25.72 -3.17 -1.52
C ALA A 26 -24.49 -4.03 -1.80
N LEU A 27 -23.44 -3.84 -0.99
CA LEU A 27 -22.22 -4.63 -1.12
C LEU A 27 -22.58 -6.10 -0.88
N PRO A 28 -22.21 -7.01 -1.80
CA PRO A 28 -22.47 -8.42 -1.60
C PRO A 28 -21.72 -8.90 -0.34
N PRO A 29 -22.25 -9.92 0.36
CA PRO A 29 -21.63 -10.43 1.58
C PRO A 29 -20.19 -10.87 1.31
N ASN A 30 -19.29 -10.66 2.29
CA ASN A 30 -17.84 -10.91 2.15
C ASN A 30 -17.50 -12.29 1.57
N HIS A 31 -18.30 -13.31 1.89
CA HIS A 31 -18.15 -14.65 1.33
C HIS A 31 -18.37 -14.71 -0.19
N ALA A 32 -19.39 -14.02 -0.71
CA ALA A 32 -19.65 -13.94 -2.15
C ALA A 32 -18.55 -13.16 -2.90
N LEU A 33 -18.02 -12.10 -2.29
CA LEU A 33 -16.84 -11.38 -2.80
C LEU A 33 -15.61 -12.28 -2.86
N THR A 34 -15.39 -13.08 -1.81
CA THR A 34 -14.27 -14.02 -1.72
C THR A 34 -14.36 -15.11 -2.79
N GLN A 35 -15.55 -15.69 -2.99
CA GLN A 35 -15.78 -16.71 -4.02
C GLN A 35 -15.61 -16.14 -5.45
N SER A 36 -16.19 -14.97 -5.72
CA SER A 36 -16.03 -14.28 -7.01
C SER A 36 -14.55 -14.03 -7.33
N ARG A 37 -13.77 -13.62 -6.32
CA ARG A 37 -12.33 -13.40 -6.47
C ARG A 37 -11.54 -14.70 -6.67
N GLN A 38 -11.88 -15.78 -5.95
CA GLN A 38 -11.28 -17.09 -6.19
C GLN A 38 -11.47 -17.52 -7.64
N GLN A 39 -12.67 -17.30 -8.19
CA GLN A 39 -12.95 -17.56 -9.60
C GLN A 39 -12.11 -16.67 -10.53
N GLN A 40 -12.02 -15.37 -10.25
CA GLN A 40 -11.17 -14.45 -11.01
C GLN A 40 -9.68 -14.83 -10.98
N ASP A 41 -9.17 -15.26 -9.82
CA ASP A 41 -7.79 -15.71 -9.67
C ASP A 41 -7.51 -16.98 -10.49
N ILE A 42 -8.47 -17.92 -10.54
CA ILE A 42 -8.42 -19.11 -11.40
C ILE A 42 -8.41 -18.70 -12.87
N ASP A 43 -9.31 -17.81 -13.27
CA ASP A 43 -9.43 -17.34 -14.66
C ASP A 43 -8.18 -16.58 -15.11
N HIS A 44 -7.62 -15.72 -14.25
CA HIS A 44 -6.39 -14.99 -14.49
C HIS A 44 -5.18 -15.92 -14.61
N LYS A 45 -5.13 -16.96 -13.76
CA LYS A 45 -4.11 -18.00 -13.84
C LYS A 45 -4.19 -18.75 -15.16
N ALA A 46 -5.38 -19.20 -15.55
CA ALA A 46 -5.60 -19.92 -16.81
C ALA A 46 -5.24 -19.09 -18.04
N LYS A 47 -5.69 -17.82 -18.09
CA LYS A 47 -5.33 -16.88 -19.17
C LYS A 47 -3.82 -16.69 -19.29
N ARG A 48 -3.12 -16.56 -18.15
CA ARG A 48 -1.66 -16.41 -18.14
C ARG A 48 -0.98 -17.67 -18.66
N GLU A 49 -1.38 -18.86 -18.20
CA GLU A 49 -0.80 -20.13 -18.63
C GLU A 49 -0.98 -20.36 -20.14
N ALA A 50 -2.13 -20.00 -20.70
CA ALA A 50 -2.37 -20.06 -22.13
C ALA A 50 -1.52 -19.05 -22.94
N ALA A 51 -1.17 -17.91 -22.35
CA ALA A 51 -0.35 -16.89 -23.00
C ALA A 51 1.15 -17.23 -22.98
N LEU A 52 1.64 -17.97 -21.97
CA LEU A 52 3.08 -18.27 -21.77
C LEU A 52 3.79 -18.81 -23.03
N PRO A 53 3.25 -19.78 -23.79
CA PRO A 53 3.90 -20.31 -25.00
C PRO A 53 4.12 -19.27 -26.11
N HIS A 54 3.35 -18.18 -26.09
CA HIS A 54 3.35 -17.16 -27.15
C HIS A 54 4.21 -15.93 -26.79
N VAL A 55 4.89 -15.94 -25.65
CA VAL A 55 5.73 -14.82 -25.19
C VAL A 55 7.20 -15.13 -25.42
N ASP A 56 7.99 -14.12 -25.76
CA ASP A 56 9.45 -14.27 -25.89
C ASP A 56 10.09 -14.85 -24.60
N ARG A 57 11.25 -15.51 -24.76
CA ARG A 57 11.95 -16.21 -23.66
C ARG A 57 12.26 -15.30 -22.46
N GLN A 58 12.57 -14.02 -22.69
CA GLN A 58 12.93 -13.08 -21.64
C GLN A 58 11.70 -12.68 -20.82
N ARG A 59 10.59 -12.35 -21.49
CA ARG A 59 9.31 -12.01 -20.88
C ARG A 59 8.67 -13.23 -20.21
N HIS A 60 8.78 -14.42 -20.80
CA HIS A 60 8.35 -15.66 -20.17
C HIS A 60 9.01 -15.83 -18.81
N ARG A 61 10.34 -15.68 -18.72
CA ARG A 61 11.08 -15.80 -17.45
C ARG A 61 10.59 -14.80 -16.39
N VAL A 62 10.34 -13.55 -16.79
CA VAL A 62 9.83 -12.50 -15.89
C VAL A 62 8.43 -12.85 -15.39
N LEU A 63 7.52 -13.22 -16.31
CA LEU A 63 6.14 -13.57 -15.99
C LEU A 63 6.04 -14.86 -15.15
N SER A 64 6.90 -15.85 -15.38
CA SER A 64 7.00 -17.06 -14.56
C SER A 64 7.32 -16.72 -13.11
N ARG A 65 8.42 -15.98 -12.89
CA ARG A 65 8.86 -15.57 -11.56
C ARG A 65 7.84 -14.70 -10.83
N SER A 66 7.25 -13.72 -11.53
CA SER A 66 6.32 -12.78 -10.89
C SER A 66 5.11 -13.49 -10.28
N ALA A 67 4.65 -14.58 -10.88
CA ALA A 67 3.53 -15.33 -10.33
C ALA A 67 3.93 -16.41 -9.32
N GLU A 68 5.08 -17.06 -9.51
CA GLU A 68 5.63 -18.01 -8.53
C GLU A 68 5.77 -17.34 -7.16
N TYR A 69 6.35 -16.14 -7.13
CA TYR A 69 6.54 -15.36 -5.91
C TYR A 69 5.37 -14.43 -5.58
N LYS A 70 4.26 -14.48 -6.33
CA LYS A 70 3.08 -13.63 -6.17
C LYS A 70 3.42 -12.14 -5.97
N THR A 71 4.47 -11.65 -6.64
CA THR A 71 5.10 -10.34 -6.35
C THR A 71 4.16 -9.15 -6.57
N SER A 72 3.07 -9.33 -7.32
CA SER A 72 2.04 -8.31 -7.60
C SER A 72 0.69 -8.55 -6.93
N GLY A 73 0.57 -9.53 -6.02
CA GLY A 73 -0.72 -9.87 -5.41
C GLY A 73 -1.40 -8.73 -4.65
N TRP A 74 -0.62 -7.78 -4.12
CA TRP A 74 -1.13 -6.60 -3.42
C TRP A 74 -1.78 -5.56 -4.36
N LEU A 75 -1.38 -5.50 -5.64
CA LEU A 75 -2.01 -4.61 -6.63
C LEU A 75 -3.42 -5.09 -7.01
N THR A 76 -3.67 -6.38 -6.83
CA THR A 76 -4.95 -7.04 -7.10
C THR A 76 -5.63 -7.46 -5.79
N ALA A 77 -5.15 -6.97 -4.65
CA ALA A 77 -5.78 -7.24 -3.36
C ALA A 77 -7.03 -6.38 -3.23
N LEU A 78 -8.17 -7.01 -2.96
CA LEU A 78 -9.39 -6.31 -2.58
C LEU A 78 -9.10 -5.58 -1.26
N PRO A 79 -9.26 -4.25 -1.18
CA PRO A 79 -9.01 -3.50 0.04
C PRO A 79 -10.15 -3.77 1.03
N LEU A 80 -9.95 -4.74 1.92
CA LEU A 80 -10.87 -5.05 3.01
C LEU A 80 -10.19 -4.74 4.33
N ARG A 81 -10.87 -3.92 5.14
CA ARG A 81 -10.44 -3.59 6.50
C ARG A 81 -10.34 -4.84 7.37
N ASP A 82 -11.32 -5.73 7.25
CA ASP A 82 -11.36 -7.00 8.00
C ASP A 82 -10.16 -7.91 7.71
N ASN A 83 -9.52 -7.74 6.55
CA ASN A 83 -8.38 -8.53 6.12
C ASN A 83 -7.06 -7.76 6.23
N ASN A 84 -7.07 -6.53 6.75
CA ASN A 84 -5.92 -5.62 6.76
C ASN A 84 -5.25 -5.49 5.38
N THR A 85 -6.05 -5.50 4.31
CA THR A 85 -5.59 -5.32 2.92
C THR A 85 -5.97 -3.96 2.35
N ASP A 86 -6.67 -3.13 3.12
CA ASP A 86 -6.87 -1.72 2.81
C ASP A 86 -5.56 -0.96 3.02
N LEU A 87 -5.19 -0.17 2.01
CA LEU A 87 -4.06 0.75 2.05
C LEU A 87 -4.63 2.16 1.92
N ASP A 88 -4.11 3.10 2.70
CA ASP A 88 -4.40 4.51 2.44
C ASP A 88 -3.84 4.95 1.08
N ALA A 89 -4.39 6.03 0.53
CA ALA A 89 -3.93 6.62 -0.72
C ALA A 89 -2.43 6.97 -0.70
N ALA A 90 -1.88 7.39 0.45
CA ALA A 90 -0.45 7.64 0.59
C ALA A 90 0.35 6.33 0.52
N GLU A 91 -0.03 5.32 1.30
CA GLU A 91 0.64 4.02 1.36
C GLU A 91 0.66 3.32 -0.01
N PHE A 92 -0.46 3.38 -0.74
CA PHE A 92 -0.55 2.83 -2.08
C PHE A 92 0.41 3.52 -3.07
N ARG A 93 0.47 4.86 -3.05
CA ARG A 93 1.39 5.64 -3.90
C ARG A 93 2.85 5.37 -3.54
N ASP A 94 3.17 5.27 -2.25
CA ASP A 94 4.52 5.00 -1.78
C ASP A 94 4.96 3.58 -2.18
N ALA A 95 4.09 2.59 -2.02
CA ALA A 95 4.32 1.23 -2.47
C ALA A 95 4.57 1.15 -3.98
N LEU A 96 3.80 1.89 -4.80
CA LEU A 96 4.03 1.99 -6.24
C LEU A 96 5.38 2.62 -6.56
N ASN A 97 5.72 3.74 -5.92
CA ASN A 97 6.99 4.42 -6.16
C ASN A 97 8.18 3.51 -5.81
N MET A 98 8.17 2.92 -4.62
CA MET A 98 9.22 1.99 -4.18
C MET A 98 9.39 0.81 -5.14
N ARG A 99 8.29 0.23 -5.62
CA ARG A 99 8.32 -0.90 -6.56
C ARG A 99 8.98 -0.55 -7.89
N TYR A 100 8.71 0.65 -8.41
CA TYR A 100 9.28 1.10 -9.68
C TYR A 100 10.61 1.85 -9.51
N GLY A 101 11.22 1.78 -8.32
CA GLY A 101 12.49 2.46 -8.02
C GLY A 101 12.38 4.00 -8.08
N ARG A 102 11.16 4.53 -7.99
CA ARG A 102 10.89 5.96 -7.92
C ARG A 102 10.94 6.41 -6.46
N HIS A 103 11.36 7.65 -6.25
CA HIS A 103 11.39 8.25 -4.92
C HIS A 103 9.96 8.61 -4.49
N PRO A 104 9.46 8.10 -3.34
CA PRO A 104 8.17 8.50 -2.81
C PRO A 104 8.10 10.02 -2.57
N PRO A 105 7.01 10.70 -2.97
CA PRO A 105 6.84 12.11 -2.69
C PRO A 105 6.63 12.35 -1.18
N GLY A 106 7.13 13.46 -0.66
CA GLY A 106 6.90 13.84 0.74
C GLY A 106 7.85 13.19 1.77
N LEU A 107 8.86 12.43 1.32
CA LEU A 107 9.94 12.00 2.21
C LEU A 107 10.70 13.23 2.73
N ALA A 108 10.90 13.31 4.06
CA ALA A 108 11.71 14.37 4.66
C ALA A 108 13.14 14.33 4.11
N ALA A 109 13.87 15.44 4.17
CA ALA A 109 15.25 15.48 3.70
C ALA A 109 16.19 14.62 4.56
N ARG A 110 15.88 14.47 5.85
CA ARG A 110 16.72 13.76 6.84
C ARG A 110 15.86 12.95 7.80
N CYS A 111 16.44 11.89 8.35
CA CYS A 111 15.80 11.04 9.35
C CYS A 111 15.79 11.73 10.72
N ASP A 112 14.64 11.80 11.38
CA ASP A 112 14.49 12.48 12.68
C ASP A 112 15.29 11.83 13.82
N HIS A 113 15.67 10.55 13.71
CA HIS A 113 16.32 9.81 14.81
C HIS A 113 17.84 9.61 14.63
N CYS A 114 18.33 9.58 13.40
CA CYS A 114 19.77 9.42 13.13
C CYS A 114 20.37 10.59 12.35
N ASN A 115 19.54 11.51 11.89
CA ASN A 115 19.93 12.72 11.17
C ASN A 115 20.73 12.44 9.88
N GLN A 116 20.61 11.25 9.27
CA GLN A 116 21.20 10.95 7.95
C GLN A 116 20.23 11.37 6.84
N PRO A 117 20.71 11.60 5.59
CA PRO A 117 19.85 11.80 4.45
C PRO A 117 18.82 10.68 4.36
N LEU A 118 17.54 11.04 4.31
CA LEU A 118 16.47 10.06 4.31
C LEU A 118 16.22 9.63 2.87
N THR A 119 16.81 8.50 2.49
CA THR A 119 16.50 7.78 1.26
C THR A 119 15.46 6.70 1.55
N VAL A 120 14.88 6.10 0.50
CA VAL A 120 14.02 4.92 0.64
C VAL A 120 14.77 3.81 1.37
N ASP A 121 16.00 3.49 0.95
CA ASP A 121 16.82 2.47 1.61
C ASP A 121 17.05 2.78 3.09
N HIS A 122 17.35 4.04 3.41
CA HIS A 122 17.50 4.46 4.80
C HIS A 122 16.18 4.31 5.58
N ALA A 123 15.04 4.69 5.02
CA ALA A 123 13.74 4.54 5.66
C ALA A 123 13.38 3.06 5.91
N LEU A 124 13.85 2.15 5.07
CA LEU A 124 13.64 0.71 5.25
C LEU A 124 14.59 0.12 6.31
N CYS A 125 15.85 0.55 6.30
CA CYS A 125 16.95 -0.11 7.03
C CYS A 125 17.43 0.61 8.29
N CYS A 126 16.94 1.83 8.58
CA CYS A 126 17.39 2.60 9.73
C CYS A 126 17.15 1.86 11.03
N LYS A 127 18.21 1.65 11.82
CA LYS A 127 18.12 0.93 13.11
C LYS A 127 17.39 1.70 14.20
N ARG A 128 17.22 3.02 14.03
CA ARG A 128 16.54 3.87 15.01
C ARG A 128 15.09 4.17 14.68
N TYR A 129 14.70 4.13 13.40
CA TYR A 129 13.37 4.56 12.92
C TYR A 129 12.81 3.68 11.78
N GLY A 130 13.66 2.89 11.12
CA GLY A 130 13.31 2.21 9.88
C GLY A 130 12.30 1.08 10.08
N LEU A 131 11.81 0.53 8.98
CA LEU A 131 10.81 -0.55 9.01
C LEU A 131 11.24 -1.77 9.83
N VAL A 132 12.54 -2.05 9.94
CA VAL A 132 13.06 -3.15 10.76
C VAL A 132 12.71 -2.96 12.24
N ILE A 133 12.95 -1.77 12.83
CA ILE A 133 12.67 -1.56 14.26
C ILE A 133 11.16 -1.55 14.51
N ARG A 134 10.39 -0.92 13.62
CA ARG A 134 8.92 -0.86 13.74
C ARG A 134 8.28 -2.25 13.76
N ARG A 135 8.75 -3.17 12.92
CA ARG A 135 8.25 -4.56 12.91
C ARG A 135 8.59 -5.32 14.19
N HIS A 136 9.77 -5.08 14.77
CA HIS A 136 10.14 -5.68 16.05
C HIS A 136 9.30 -5.10 17.18
N ASP A 137 9.07 -3.79 17.17
CA ASP A 137 8.22 -3.11 18.15
C ASP A 137 6.77 -3.58 18.03
N GLU A 138 6.20 -3.66 16.82
CA GLU A 138 4.86 -4.22 16.60
C GLU A 138 4.71 -5.64 17.15
N LEU A 139 5.69 -6.53 16.92
CA LEU A 139 5.66 -7.87 17.49
C LEU A 139 5.71 -7.83 19.02
N ARG A 140 6.63 -7.05 19.60
CA ARG A 140 6.72 -6.90 21.05
C ARG A 140 5.41 -6.40 21.64
N ASP A 141 4.84 -5.35 21.05
CA ASP A 141 3.68 -4.66 21.56
C ASP A 141 2.43 -5.54 21.43
N THR A 142 2.26 -6.25 20.31
CA THR A 142 1.18 -7.25 20.16
C THR A 142 1.31 -8.39 21.18
N PHE A 143 2.52 -8.88 21.47
CA PHE A 143 2.71 -9.86 22.53
C PHE A 143 2.37 -9.29 23.91
N ALA A 144 2.78 -8.05 24.22
CA ALA A 144 2.47 -7.38 25.48
C ALA A 144 0.96 -7.23 25.68
N GLU A 145 0.21 -6.87 24.63
CA GLU A 145 -1.25 -6.81 24.67
C GLU A 145 -1.88 -8.16 24.96
N LEU A 146 -1.43 -9.23 24.26
CA LEU A 146 -1.98 -10.58 24.42
C LEU A 146 -1.79 -11.15 25.84
N ILE A 147 -0.70 -10.77 26.52
CA ILE A 147 -0.39 -11.22 27.88
C ILE A 147 -0.83 -10.23 28.97
N GLY A 148 -1.55 -9.16 28.60
CA GLY A 148 -2.10 -8.17 29.53
C GLY A 148 -1.06 -7.30 30.22
N MET A 149 0.09 -7.10 29.58
CA MET A 149 1.19 -6.26 30.07
C MET A 149 1.32 -4.92 29.31
N ALA A 150 0.39 -4.63 28.41
CA ALA A 150 0.31 -3.37 27.67
C ALA A 150 -0.40 -2.26 28.46
#